data_AF-A0A2A3VLA5-F1
#
_entry.id   AF-A0A2A3VLA5-F1
#
_cell.length_a   1.000
_cell.length_b   1.000
_cell.length_c   1.000
_cell.angle_alpha   90.00
_cell.angle_beta   90.00
_cell.angle_gamma   90.00
#
_symmetry.space_group_name_H-M   'P 1'
#
loop_
_entity.id
_entity.type
_entity.pdbx_description
1 polymer ?
#
loop_
_entity_poly.entity_id
_entity_poly.type
_entity_poly.pdbx_seq_one_letter_code
_entity_poly.pdbx_strand_id
1 'polypeptide(L)' 'MDPETLVRAALREAGYGPDAIGSALPRIMRILQAEDVRIEMGRSLSRKEREYVRLQLELGLNVAEVVAGLKR' A
#
# COMPACT_ATOMS: atom_id res chain seq x y z
N MET A 1 -15.18 7.50 0.81
CA MET A 1 -14.08 8.35 1.32
C MET A 1 -12.77 7.72 0.91
N ASP A 2 -11.81 8.52 0.49
CA ASP A 2 -10.47 8.07 0.09
C ASP A 2 -9.69 7.54 1.32
N PRO A 3 -9.07 6.34 1.26
CA PRO A 3 -8.29 5.78 2.37
C PRO A 3 -7.14 6.68 2.84
N GLU A 4 -6.49 7.43 1.93
CA GLU A 4 -5.43 8.35 2.32
C GLU A 4 -5.98 9.46 3.23
N THR A 5 -7.13 10.04 2.87
CA THR A 5 -7.82 11.05 3.67
C THR A 5 -8.18 10.52 5.06
N LEU A 6 -8.67 9.28 5.15
CA LEU A 6 -9.00 8.63 6.42
C LEU A 6 -7.77 8.44 7.32
N VAL A 7 -6.70 7.89 6.78
CA VAL A 7 -5.45 7.66 7.52
C VAL A 7 -4.86 8.99 7.99
N ARG A 8 -4.88 10.01 7.13
CA ARG A 8 -4.41 11.36 7.48
C ARG A 8 -5.20 11.96 8.65
N ALA A 9 -6.53 11.80 8.66
CA ALA A 9 -7.38 12.26 9.75
C ALA A 9 -7.05 11.51 11.05
N ALA A 10 -6.98 10.17 11.00
CA ALA A 10 -6.66 9.35 12.16
C ALA A 10 -5.28 9.67 12.77
N LEU A 11 -4.26 9.88 11.94
CA LEU A 11 -2.92 10.27 12.42
C LEU A 11 -2.94 11.66 13.07
N ARG A 12 -3.69 12.60 12.51
CA ARG A 12 -3.86 13.93 13.11
C ARG A 12 -4.56 13.84 14.47
N GLU A 13 -5.64 13.06 14.57
CA GLU A 13 -6.36 12.82 15.83
C GLU A 13 -5.49 12.15 16.90
N ALA A 14 -4.58 11.26 16.48
CA ALA A 14 -3.58 10.64 17.35
C ALA A 14 -2.43 11.58 17.77
N GLY A 15 -2.43 12.85 17.33
CA GLY A 15 -1.45 13.86 17.72
C GLY A 15 -0.17 13.89 16.89
N TYR A 16 -0.10 13.19 15.74
CA TYR A 16 1.06 13.27 14.86
C TYR A 16 1.14 14.64 14.16
N GLY A 17 2.34 15.21 14.11
CA GLY A 17 2.60 16.47 13.40
C GLY A 17 2.57 16.32 11.87
N PRO A 18 2.40 17.42 11.12
CA PRO A 18 2.33 17.42 9.66
C PRO A 18 3.51 16.70 8.97
N ASP A 19 4.73 16.89 9.45
CA ASP A 19 5.93 16.29 8.87
C ASP A 19 6.00 14.77 9.11
N ALA A 20 5.60 14.33 10.31
CA ALA A 20 5.50 12.91 10.64
C ALA A 20 4.43 12.22 9.78
N ILE A 21 3.29 12.89 9.56
CA ILE A 21 2.25 12.41 8.65
C ILE A 21 2.77 12.35 7.22
N GLY A 22 3.39 13.44 6.72
CA GLY A 22 3.89 13.52 5.35
C GLY A 22 4.94 12.46 5.03
N SER A 23 5.80 12.13 5.99
CA SER A 23 6.83 11.09 5.84
C SER A 23 6.29 9.67 5.97
N ALA A 24 5.33 9.42 6.86
CA ALA A 24 4.80 8.07 7.12
C ALA A 24 3.71 7.64 6.12
N LEU A 25 2.88 8.58 5.68
CA LEU A 25 1.67 8.29 4.89
C LEU A 25 1.96 7.52 3.59
N PRO A 26 2.96 7.88 2.76
CA PRO A 26 3.25 7.12 1.53
C PRO A 26 3.63 5.66 1.80
N ARG A 27 4.27 5.38 2.95
CA ARG A 27 4.62 4.01 3.35
C ARG A 27 3.37 3.26 3.82
N ILE A 28 2.50 3.89 4.59
CA ILE A 28 1.23 3.28 5.04
C ILE A 28 0.36 2.93 3.83
N MET A 29 0.22 3.85 2.87
CA MET A 29 -0.57 3.60 1.66
C MET A 29 -0.04 2.41 0.86
N ARG A 30 1.28 2.29 0.68
CA ARG A 30 1.88 1.12 0.02
C ARG A 30 1.64 -0.20 0.77
N ILE A 31 1.61 -0.18 2.10
CA ILE A 31 1.28 -1.37 2.90
C ILE A 31 -0.17 -1.80 2.66
N LEU A 32 -1.10 -0.84 2.65
CA LEU A 32 -2.52 -1.11 2.38
C LEU A 32 -2.71 -1.65 0.96
N GLN A 33 -2.08 -1.02 -0.04
CA GLN A 33 -2.12 -1.49 -1.43
C GLN A 33 -1.52 -2.89 -1.59
N ALA A 34 -0.45 -3.23 -0.88
CA ALA A 34 0.12 -4.57 -0.91
C ALA A 34 -0.84 -5.62 -0.33
N GLU A 35 -1.66 -5.24 0.65
CA GLU A 35 -2.72 -6.08 1.18
C GLU A 35 -3.88 -6.24 0.18
N ASP A 36 -4.26 -5.16 -0.52
CA ASP A 36 -5.24 -5.23 -1.61
C ASP A 36 -4.80 -6.21 -2.71
N VAL A 37 -3.52 -6.20 -3.09
CA VAL A 37 -2.95 -7.20 -4.03
C VAL A 37 -3.13 -8.62 -3.50
N ARG A 38 -2.88 -8.85 -2.19
CA ARG A 38 -3.03 -10.18 -1.58
C ARG A 38 -4.50 -10.64 -1.61
N ILE A 39 -5.43 -9.73 -1.32
CA ILE A 39 -6.87 -9.98 -1.37
C ILE A 39 -7.29 -10.33 -2.81
N GLU A 40 -6.88 -9.54 -3.81
CA GLU A 40 -7.21 -9.76 -5.22
C GLU A 40 -6.62 -11.05 -5.80
N MET A 41 -5.46 -11.48 -5.33
CA MET A 41 -4.86 -12.74 -5.74
C MET A 41 -5.59 -13.95 -5.16
N GLY A 42 -6.41 -13.77 -4.12
CA GLY A 42 -7.19 -14.84 -3.48
C GLY A 42 -6.33 -15.94 -2.84
N ARG A 43 -5.03 -15.70 -2.66
CA ARG A 43 -4.07 -16.63 -2.07
C ARG A 43 -2.94 -15.90 -1.35
N SER A 44 -2.23 -16.63 -0.50
CA SER A 44 -0.98 -16.14 0.08
C SER A 44 0.08 -15.93 -1.01
N LEU A 45 0.86 -14.86 -0.84
CA LEU A 45 2.01 -14.55 -1.68
C LEU A 45 3.28 -15.17 -1.07
N SER A 46 4.09 -15.80 -1.91
CA SER A 46 5.44 -16.24 -1.57
C SER A 46 6.34 -15.05 -1.18
N ARG A 47 7.50 -15.34 -0.60
CA ARG A 47 8.48 -14.29 -0.26
C ARG A 47 8.89 -13.46 -1.48
N LYS A 48 9.15 -14.12 -2.61
CA LYS A 48 9.57 -13.47 -3.87
C LYS A 48 8.45 -12.58 -4.43
N GLU A 49 7.21 -13.05 -4.38
CA GLU A 49 6.06 -12.27 -4.84
C GLU A 49 5.81 -11.05 -3.95
N ARG A 50 5.92 -11.18 -2.62
CA ARG A 50 5.82 -10.02 -1.71
C ARG A 50 6.89 -8.97 -1.98
N GLU A 51 8.12 -9.41 -2.26
CA GLU A 51 9.20 -8.50 -2.64
C GLU A 51 8.93 -7.81 -3.97
N TYR A 52 8.42 -8.55 -4.97
CA TYR A 52 7.99 -8.00 -6.25
C TYR A 52 6.90 -6.94 -6.06
N VAL A 53 5.82 -7.25 -5.34
CA VAL A 53 4.71 -6.32 -5.05
C VAL A 53 5.25 -5.04 -4.41
N ARG A 54 6.08 -5.16 -3.37
CA ARG A 54 6.68 -4.01 -2.69
C ARG A 54 7.44 -3.11 -3.66
N LEU A 55 8.28 -3.70 -4.52
CA LEU A 55 9.07 -2.96 -5.49
C LEU A 55 8.19 -2.25 -6.52
N GLN A 56 7.18 -2.95 -7.07
CA GLN A 56 6.30 -2.35 -8.08
C GLN A 56 5.49 -1.16 -7.52
N LEU A 57 4.96 -1.30 -6.30
CA LEU A 57 4.26 -0.19 -5.62
C LEU A 57 5.20 0.98 -5.30
N GLU A 58 6.47 0.71 -5.02
CA GLU A 58 7.50 1.74 -4.85
C GLU A 58 7.85 2.46 -6.16
N LEU A 59 7.73 1.76 -7.30
CA LEU A 59 7.89 2.33 -8.63
C LEU A 59 6.65 3.08 -9.14
N GLY A 60 5.56 3.09 -8.37
CA GLY A 60 4.34 3.84 -8.67
C GLY A 60 3.28 3.07 -9.47
N LEU A 61 3.42 1.75 -9.62
CA LEU A 61 2.36 0.93 -10.21
C LEU A 61 1.15 0.85 -9.27
N ASN A 62 -0.05 0.77 -9.84
CA ASN A 62 -1.27 0.55 -9.07
C ASN A 62 -1.53 -0.95 -8.83
N VAL A 63 -2.47 -1.24 -7.92
CA VAL A 63 -2.83 -2.62 -7.52
C VAL A 63 -3.17 -3.51 -8.72
N ALA A 64 -4.00 -3.01 -9.64
CA ALA A 64 -4.45 -3.79 -10.80
C ALA A 64 -3.29 -4.14 -11.75
N GLU A 65 -2.35 -3.23 -11.98
CA GLU A 65 -1.14 -3.47 -12.77
C GLU A 65 -0.26 -4.54 -12.14
N VAL A 66 -0.07 -4.47 -10.81
CA VAL A 66 0.72 -5.45 -10.06
C VAL A 66 0.07 -6.84 -10.11
N VAL A 67 -1.24 -6.92 -9.90
CA VAL A 67 -2.02 -8.17 -9.97
C VAL A 67 -1.95 -8.77 -11.38
N ALA A 68 -2.07 -7.94 -12.42
CA ALA A 68 -1.90 -8.38 -13.79
C ALA A 68 -0.48 -8.89 -14.09
N GLY A 69 0.55 -8.36 -13.40
CA GLY A 69 1.93 -8.87 -13.47
C GLY A 69 2.12 -10.22 -12.78
N LEU A 70 1.39 -10.49 -11.69
CA LEU A 70 1.48 -11.76 -10.93
C LEU A 70 0.69 -12.92 -11.54
N LYS A 71 -0.32 -12.63 -12.37
CA LYS A 71 -1.17 -13.64 -13.04
C LYS A 71 -0.60 -14.15 -14.37
N ARG A 72 0.49 -13.54 -14.85
CA ARG A 72 1.24 -14.01 -16.03
C ARG A 72 2.23 -15.09 -15.63
#